data_AF-A0A6N9V3E0-F1
#
_entry.id   AF-A0A6N9V3E0-F1
#
_cell.length_a   1.000
_cell.length_b   1.000
_cell.length_c   1.000
_cell.angle_alpha   90.00
_cell.angle_beta   90.00
_cell.angle_gamma   90.00
#
_symmetry.space_group_name_H-M   'P 1'
#
loop_
_entity.id
_entity.type
_entity.pdbx_description
1 polymer ?
#
loop_
_entity_poly.entity_id
_entity_poly.type
_entity_poly.pdbx_seq_one_letter_code
_entity_poly.pdbx_strand_id
1 'polypeptide(L)'
;MKEILEAIQSQDATSQDFAALKLPESYRGVTVHKDETEMFAGLQTREKDPRESLHLDDVPLPELGPGEALVAVMASSVNYNSVW
;
A
#
# COMPACT_ATOMS: atom_id res chain seq x y z
N MET A 1 10.64 -4.63 7.77
CA MET A 1 9.99 -5.19 6.55
C MET A 1 10.57 -6.55 6.15
N LYS A 2 11.90 -6.70 5.98
CA LYS A 2 12.53 -7.99 5.60
C LYS A 2 12.13 -9.16 6.51
N GLU A 3 12.17 -8.95 7.82
CA GLU A 3 11.79 -9.96 8.83
C GLU A 3 10.33 -10.43 8.70
N ILE A 4 9.40 -9.53 8.35
CA ILE A 4 7.99 -9.88 8.13
C ILE A 4 7.85 -10.78 6.90
N LEU A 5 8.55 -10.47 5.81
CA LEU A 5 8.54 -11.29 4.60
C LEU A 5 9.15 -12.68 4.85
N GLU A 6 10.27 -12.73 5.58
CA GLU A 6 10.92 -13.98 5.97
C GLU A 6 9.99 -14.85 6.83
N ALA A 7 9.25 -14.26 7.77
CA ALA A 7 8.25 -14.98 8.55
C ALA A 7 7.11 -15.53 7.68
N ILE A 8 6.62 -14.77 6.71
CA ILE A 8 5.57 -15.24 5.77
C ILE A 8 6.06 -16.41 4.91
N GLN A 9 7.34 -16.41 4.51
CA GLN A 9 7.93 -17.45 3.66
C GLN A 9 8.35 -18.70 4.44
N SER A 10 8.43 -18.63 5.77
CA SER A 10 8.73 -19.76 6.63
C SER A 10 7.56 -20.75 6.67
N GLN A 11 7.86 -22.06 6.63
CA GLN A 11 6.85 -23.11 6.77
C GLN A 11 6.45 -23.34 8.25
N ASP A 12 7.27 -22.89 9.19
CA ASP A 12 7.14 -23.18 10.62
C ASP A 12 6.64 -21.97 11.42
N ALA A 13 6.42 -20.82 10.78
CA ALA A 13 5.97 -19.61 11.46
C ALA A 13 4.58 -19.80 12.08
N THR A 14 4.46 -19.43 13.34
CA THR A 14 3.22 -19.49 14.13
C THR A 14 2.63 -18.10 14.34
N SER A 15 1.39 -18.03 14.80
CA SER A 15 0.75 -16.75 15.14
C SER A 15 1.51 -15.95 16.21
N GLN A 16 2.25 -16.61 17.12
CA GLN A 16 3.03 -15.93 18.15
C GLN A 16 4.26 -15.25 17.56
N ASP A 17 4.87 -15.84 16.53
CA ASP A 17 6.02 -15.25 15.84
C ASP A 17 5.63 -13.92 15.20
N PHE A 18 4.49 -13.87 14.49
CA PHE A 18 3.97 -12.63 13.91
C PHE A 18 3.62 -11.56 14.96
N ALA A 19 3.06 -11.96 16.11
CA ALA A 19 2.72 -11.04 17.19
C ALA A 19 3.96 -10.44 17.87
N ALA A 20 5.11 -11.13 17.80
CA ALA A 20 6.38 -10.66 18.36
C ALA A 20 7.20 -9.76 17.41
N LEU A 21 6.85 -9.72 16.12
CA LEU A 21 7.55 -8.90 15.14
C LEU A 21 7.36 -7.41 15.40
N LYS A 22 8.43 -6.65 15.21
CA LYS A 22 8.35 -5.19 15.27
C LYS A 22 7.66 -4.65 14.02
N LEU A 23 6.69 -3.78 14.23
CA LEU A 23 6.06 -3.03 13.16
C LEU A 23 7.06 -2.00 12.59
N PRO A 24 7.11 -1.81 11.27
CA PRO A 24 7.92 -0.76 10.66
C PRO A 24 7.29 0.62 10.90
N GLU A 25 8.11 1.67 10.92
CA GLU A 25 7.62 3.06 11.05
C GLU A 25 6.94 3.56 9.76
N SER A 26 7.39 3.04 8.61
CA SER A 26 6.83 3.32 7.29
C SER A 26 6.76 2.08 6.42
N TYR A 27 5.91 2.12 5.39
CA TYR A 27 5.80 1.08 4.37
C TYR A 27 5.68 1.72 2.99
N ARG A 28 6.08 0.95 1.98
CA ARG A 28 5.98 1.39 0.60
C ARG A 28 4.55 1.21 0.07
N GLY A 29 3.97 2.25 -0.48
CA GLY A 29 2.62 2.25 -1.05
C GLY A 29 2.55 2.99 -2.39
N VAL A 30 1.58 2.60 -3.22
CA VAL A 30 1.21 3.40 -4.40
C VAL A 30 0.19 4.44 -3.96
N THR A 31 0.48 5.72 -4.21
CA THR A 31 -0.27 6.87 -3.70
C THR A 31 -0.71 7.81 -4.82
N VAL A 32 -1.64 8.69 -4.49
CA VAL A 32 -2.00 9.89 -5.25
C VAL A 32 -1.84 11.10 -4.34
N HIS A 33 -1.49 12.26 -4.90
CA HIS A 33 -1.23 13.46 -4.09
C HIS A 33 -2.36 14.48 -4.21
N LYS A 34 -2.63 15.18 -3.12
CA LYS A 34 -3.78 16.11 -3.02
C LYS A 34 -3.60 17.35 -3.88
N ASP A 35 -2.38 17.79 -4.09
CA ASP A 35 -2.01 18.94 -4.92
C ASP A 35 -2.08 18.64 -6.42
N GLU A 36 -2.22 17.37 -6.82
CA GLU A 36 -2.32 16.93 -8.21
C GLU A 36 -3.77 16.70 -8.68
N THR A 37 -4.78 17.01 -7.87
CA THR A 37 -6.18 16.68 -8.19
C THR A 37 -6.69 17.31 -9.48
N GLU A 38 -6.09 18.42 -9.92
CA GLU A 38 -6.46 19.15 -11.15
C GLU A 38 -5.48 18.90 -12.32
N MET A 39 -4.51 17.99 -12.18
CA MET A 39 -3.42 17.79 -13.16
C MET A 39 -3.91 17.41 -14.57
N PHE A 40 -5.09 16.78 -14.66
CA PHE A 40 -5.71 16.35 -15.91
C PHE A 40 -6.89 17.23 -16.35
N ALA A 41 -7.07 18.42 -15.76
CA ALA A 41 -8.14 19.33 -16.15
C ALA A 41 -8.03 19.71 -17.64
N GLY A 42 -9.13 19.55 -18.37
CA GLY A 42 -9.22 19.85 -19.81
C GLY A 42 -8.79 18.73 -20.77
N LEU A 43 -8.30 17.58 -20.27
CA LEU A 43 -7.97 16.41 -21.09
C LEU A 43 -9.17 15.48 -21.29
N GLN A 44 -9.21 14.76 -22.42
CA GLN A 44 -10.15 13.67 -22.61
C GLN A 44 -9.77 12.48 -21.73
N THR A 45 -10.75 11.66 -21.30
CA THR A 45 -10.50 10.49 -20.43
C THR A 45 -9.43 9.55 -20.99
N ARG A 46 -9.37 9.36 -22.32
CA ARG A 46 -8.37 8.47 -22.95
C ARG A 46 -6.94 9.02 -22.91
N GLU A 47 -6.79 10.32 -22.70
CA GLU A 47 -5.50 11.01 -22.60
C GLU A 47 -4.97 11.06 -21.17
N LYS A 48 -5.81 10.75 -20.17
CA LYS A 48 -5.40 10.66 -18.77
C LYS A 48 -4.56 9.40 -18.57
N ASP A 49 -3.27 9.59 -18.32
CA ASP A 49 -2.33 8.50 -18.12
C ASP A 49 -2.07 8.29 -16.62
N PRO A 50 -2.51 7.16 -16.01
CA PRO A 50 -2.27 6.90 -14.59
C PRO A 50 -0.78 6.86 -14.21
N ARG A 51 0.13 6.66 -15.17
CA ARG A 51 1.58 6.68 -14.90
C ARG A 51 2.09 8.06 -14.51
N GLU A 52 1.34 9.11 -14.81
CA GLU A 52 1.70 10.49 -14.44
C GLU A 52 1.23 10.84 -13.02
N SER A 53 0.21 10.17 -12.50
CA SER A 53 -0.42 10.50 -11.20
C SER A 53 -0.17 9.49 -10.07
N LEU A 54 0.32 8.29 -10.41
CA LEU A 54 0.62 7.24 -9.43
C LEU A 54 2.07 7.32 -8.97
N HIS A 55 2.26 7.51 -7.67
CA HIS A 55 3.57 7.62 -7.04
C HIS A 55 3.89 6.39 -6.21
N LEU A 56 5.18 6.10 -6.05
CA LEU A 56 5.66 5.04 -5.17
C LEU A 56 6.37 5.68 -3.98
N ASP A 57 5.66 5.78 -2.86
CA ASP A 57 6.11 6.51 -1.68
C ASP A 57 6.31 5.59 -0.48
N ASP A 58 7.17 6.02 0.45
CA ASP A 58 7.22 5.46 1.79
C ASP A 58 6.29 6.28 2.70
N VAL A 59 5.21 5.66 3.19
CA VAL A 59 4.16 6.29 3.99
C VAL A 59 4.19 5.79 5.44
N PRO A 60 3.85 6.62 6.44
CA PRO A 60 3.85 6.19 7.84
C PRO A 60 2.81 5.09 8.08
N LEU A 61 3.13 4.17 8.99
CA LEU A 61 2.16 3.16 9.43
C LEU A 61 1.02 3.83 10.22
N PRO A 62 -0.26 3.60 9.86
CA PRO A 62 -1.38 4.20 10.59
C PRO A 62 -1.57 3.56 11.97
N GLU A 63 -2.23 4.29 12.87
CA GLU A 63 -2.72 3.74 14.13
C GLU A 63 -3.85 2.74 13.87
N LEU A 64 -3.86 1.63 14.61
CA LEU A 64 -4.87 0.58 14.46
C LEU A 64 -6.07 0.82 15.37
N GLY A 65 -7.25 0.99 14.77
CA GLY A 65 -8.51 1.17 15.47
C GLY A 65 -9.18 -0.14 15.92
N PRO A 66 -10.27 -0.05 16.71
CA PRO A 66 -11.01 -1.23 17.16
C PRO A 66 -11.64 -2.00 15.99
N GLY A 67 -11.37 -3.31 15.93
CA GLY A 67 -11.92 -4.19 14.89
C GLY A 67 -11.20 -4.13 13.54
N GLU A 68 -10.09 -3.40 13.46
CA GLU A 68 -9.23 -3.35 12.28
C GLU A 68 -8.08 -4.36 12.36
N ALA A 69 -7.44 -4.63 11.23
CA ALA A 69 -6.24 -5.47 11.15
C ALA A 69 -5.18 -4.83 10.25
N LEU A 70 -3.91 -4.89 10.67
CA LEU A 70 -2.78 -4.64 9.78
C LEU A 70 -2.45 -5.91 9.01
N VAL A 71 -2.43 -5.81 7.68
CA VAL A 71 -2.16 -6.94 6.79
C VAL A 71 -0.89 -6.67 5.99
N ALA A 72 0.08 -7.59 6.10
CA ALA A 72 1.24 -7.60 5.21
C ALA A 72 0.82 -8.13 3.84
N VAL A 73 0.66 -7.23 2.86
CA VAL A 73 0.13 -7.56 1.53
C VAL A 73 1.18 -8.27 0.68
N MET A 74 0.92 -9.53 0.32
CA MET A 74 1.79 -10.30 -0.59
C MET A 74 1.51 -10.03 -2.07
N ALA A 75 0.25 -9.77 -2.41
CA ALA A 75 -0.19 -9.42 -3.76
C ALA A 75 -1.48 -8.59 -3.69
N SER A 76 -1.70 -7.79 -4.73
CA SER A 76 -2.92 -7.00 -4.94
C SER A 76 -3.35 -7.11 -6.41
N SER A 77 -4.40 -6.38 -6.81
CA SER A 77 -4.88 -6.30 -8.18
C SER A 77 -5.23 -4.86 -8.55
N VAL A 78 -5.25 -4.58 -9.85
CA VAL A 78 -5.74 -3.30 -10.41
C VAL A 78 -7.18 -3.51 -10.86
N ASN A 79 -8.09 -2.63 -10.43
CA ASN A 79 -9.49 -2.64 -10.83
C ASN A 79 -9.91 -1.28 -11.41
N TYR A 80 -11.11 -1.20 -12.00
CA TYR A 80 -11.60 0.04 -12.62
C TYR A 80 -11.67 1.22 -11.65
N ASN A 81 -11.98 1.00 -10.38
CA ASN A 81 -12.00 2.09 -9.39
C ASN A 81 -10.60 2.65 -9.12
N SER A 82 -9.54 1.88 -9.41
CA SER A 82 -8.14 2.31 -9.26
C SER A 82 -7.62 3.10 -10.47
N VAL A 83 -8.34 3.08 -11.60
CA VAL A 83 -7.89 3.62 -12.90
C VAL A 83 -8.61 4.93 -13.28
N TRP A 84 -9.69 5.28 -12.57
CA TRP A 84 -10.70 6.25 -13.00
C TRP A 84 -10.17 7.64 -13.38
#